data_AF-A0A2E5LEV8-F1
#
_entry.id   AF-A0A2E5LEV8-F1
#
_cell.length_a   1.000
_cell.length_b   1.000
_cell.length_c   1.000
_cell.angle_alpha   90.00
_cell.angle_beta   90.00
_cell.angle_gamma   90.00
#
_symmetry.space_group_name_H-M   'P 1'
#
loop_
_entity.id
_entity.type
_entity.pdbx_description
1 polymer ?
#
loop_
_entity_poly.entity_id
_entity_poly.type
_entity_poly.pdbx_seq_one_letter_code
_entity_poly.pdbx_strand_id
1 'polypeptide(L)'
;MSKEDRAILYQFQKGNWEQKAKLSNNFQDNVLKHFSRLLIFEENSDSLSKEELTLVKKEIAEKLLTTDQKPWITIPDAMKKIDDLRAEENTDKKFLNDYDLFIQDLESQHKTNL
;
A
#
# COMPACT_ATOMS: atom_id res chain seq x y z
N MET A 1 14.43 14.96 8.49
CA MET A 1 14.48 14.34 9.82
C MET A 1 15.22 15.21 10.85
N SER A 2 14.45 15.78 11.79
CA SER A 2 14.95 16.61 12.90
C SER A 2 15.60 15.79 14.02
N LYS A 3 16.15 16.44 15.05
CA LYS A 3 16.68 15.75 16.24
C LYS A 3 15.55 15.10 17.05
N GLU A 4 14.39 15.76 17.09
CA GLU A 4 13.18 15.30 17.75
C GLU A 4 12.64 14.04 17.07
N ASP A 5 12.55 14.03 15.74
CA ASP A 5 12.13 12.85 14.98
C ASP A 5 13.08 11.67 15.17
N ARG A 6 14.39 11.91 15.30
CA ARG A 6 15.37 10.83 15.59
C ARG A 6 15.11 10.17 16.94
N ALA A 7 14.76 10.97 17.96
CA ALA A 7 14.44 10.43 19.28
C ALA A 7 13.14 9.61 19.23
N ILE A 8 12.11 10.09 18.52
CA ILE A 8 10.86 9.36 18.30
C ILE A 8 11.12 8.06 17.54
N LEU A 9 11.95 8.10 16.49
CA LEU A 9 12.30 6.92 15.69
C LEU A 9 12.98 5.84 16.53
N TYR A 10 13.90 6.22 17.42
CA TYR A 10 14.55 5.25 18.32
C TYR A 10 13.56 4.59 19.28
N GLN A 11 12.61 5.36 19.82
CA GLN A 11 11.54 4.81 20.65
C GLN A 11 10.60 3.92 19.84
N PHE A 12 10.24 4.34 18.62
CA PHE A 12 9.41 3.59 17.69
C PHE A 12 10.01 2.22 17.37
N GLN A 13 11.32 2.16 17.08
CA GLN A 13 12.01 0.90 16.77
C GLN A 13 11.99 -0.10 17.93
N LYS A 14 12.05 0.38 19.19
CA LYS A 14 12.09 -0.46 20.39
C LYS A 14 10.70 -0.80 20.96
N GLY A 15 9.68 -0.04 20.58
CA GLY A 15 8.32 -0.23 21.09
C GLY A 15 7.64 -1.46 20.54
N ASN A 16 6.64 -1.96 21.26
CA ASN A 16 5.67 -2.91 20.72
C ASN A 16 4.71 -2.22 19.73
N TRP A 17 3.82 -2.98 19.07
CA TRP A 17 2.95 -2.44 18.02
C TRP A 17 2.00 -1.34 18.51
N GLU A 18 1.42 -1.48 19.70
CA GLU A 18 0.57 -0.43 20.30
C GLU A 18 1.36 0.86 20.58
N GLN A 19 2.59 0.74 21.06
CA GLN A 19 3.47 1.88 21.29
C GLN A 19 3.88 2.54 19.96
N LYS A 20 4.19 1.74 18.94
CA LYS A 20 4.50 2.23 17.58
C LYS A 20 3.34 3.01 16.99
N ALA A 21 2.11 2.52 17.12
CA ALA A 21 0.91 3.22 16.66
C ALA A 21 0.77 4.59 17.33
N LYS A 22 0.92 4.66 18.66
CA LYS A 22 0.88 5.93 19.40
C LYS A 22 1.97 6.91 18.96
N LEU A 23 3.19 6.41 18.71
CA LEU A 23 4.34 7.23 18.31
C LEU A 23 4.26 7.70 16.85
N SER A 24 3.58 6.97 15.96
CA SER A 24 3.47 7.31 14.53
C SER A 24 2.94 8.74 14.30
N ASN A 25 2.01 9.19 15.13
CA ASN A 25 1.40 10.51 15.05
C ASN A 25 2.30 11.65 15.56
N ASN A 26 3.35 11.32 16.32
CA ASN A 26 4.21 12.29 16.98
C ASN A 26 5.38 12.77 16.12
N PHE A 27 5.72 12.06 15.04
CA PHE A 27 6.70 12.53 14.07
C PHE A 27 6.32 13.94 13.58
N GLN A 28 7.27 14.78 13.22
CA GLN A 28 7.02 16.05 12.54
C GLN A 28 7.15 15.89 11.02
N ASP A 29 8.11 15.06 10.61
CA ASP A 29 8.31 14.68 9.21
C ASP A 29 7.12 13.85 8.68
N ASN A 30 6.43 14.39 7.67
CA ASN A 30 5.27 13.72 7.06
C ASN A 30 5.63 12.40 6.38
N VAL A 31 6.86 12.25 5.88
CA VAL A 31 7.33 10.99 5.27
C VAL A 31 7.44 9.92 6.34
N LEU A 32 7.98 10.27 7.52
CA LEU A 32 8.06 9.33 8.65
C LEU A 32 6.68 8.98 9.21
N LYS A 33 5.75 9.95 9.30
CA LYS A 33 4.35 9.66 9.67
C LYS A 33 3.71 8.65 8.71
N HIS A 34 3.81 8.93 7.42
CA HIS A 34 3.21 8.08 6.40
C HIS A 34 3.84 6.67 6.40
N PHE A 35 5.18 6.59 6.40
CA PHE A 35 5.89 5.32 6.44
C PHE A 35 5.59 4.50 7.69
N SER A 36 5.56 5.12 8.87
CA SER A 36 5.27 4.39 10.11
C SER A 36 3.86 3.82 10.14
N ARG A 37 2.85 4.54 9.64
CA ARG A 37 1.48 4.03 9.49
C ARG A 37 1.39 2.87 8.50
N LEU A 38 2.05 2.98 7.35
CA LEU A 38 2.12 1.88 6.38
C LEU A 38 2.77 0.64 6.97
N LEU A 39 3.90 0.80 7.67
CA LEU A 39 4.60 -0.32 8.31
C LEU A 39 3.70 -1.04 9.32
N ILE A 40 2.97 -0.29 10.15
CA ILE A 40 2.05 -0.89 11.12
C ILE A 40 0.87 -1.55 10.41
N PHE A 41 0.34 -0.94 9.35
CA PHE A 41 -0.74 -1.55 8.56
C PHE A 41 -0.36 -2.93 8.03
N GLU A 42 0.84 -3.07 7.45
CA GLU A 42 1.32 -4.34 6.88
C GLU A 42 1.61 -5.39 7.95
N GLU A 43 2.22 -5.00 9.07
CA GLU A 43 2.72 -5.96 10.08
C GLU A 43 1.72 -6.24 11.22
N ASN A 44 0.91 -5.25 11.59
CA ASN A 44 -0.03 -5.34 12.70
C ASN A 44 -1.17 -4.30 12.59
N SER A 45 -2.02 -4.44 11.56
CA SER A 45 -3.13 -3.51 11.30
C SER A 45 -4.07 -3.27 12.48
N ASP A 46 -4.24 -4.26 13.38
CA ASP A 46 -5.06 -4.16 14.59
C ASP A 46 -4.55 -3.12 15.61
N SER A 47 -3.27 -2.72 15.52
CA SER A 47 -2.70 -1.67 16.36
C SER A 47 -3.09 -0.26 15.91
N LEU A 48 -3.60 -0.08 14.69
CA LEU A 48 -4.06 1.22 14.19
C LEU A 48 -5.48 1.53 14.67
N SER A 49 -5.80 2.82 14.78
CA SER A 49 -7.19 3.23 14.96
C SER A 49 -8.03 2.86 13.72
N LYS A 50 -9.36 2.78 13.87
CA LYS A 50 -10.25 2.52 12.72
C LYS A 50 -10.12 3.61 11.64
N GLU A 51 -9.93 4.85 12.06
CA GLU A 51 -9.74 6.00 11.18
C GLU A 51 -8.42 5.90 10.42
N GLU A 52 -7.33 5.54 11.11
CA GLU A 52 -6.01 5.35 10.50
C GLU A 52 -6.00 4.18 9.51
N LEU A 53 -6.63 3.07 9.89
CA LEU A 53 -6.80 1.90 9.03
C LEU A 53 -7.57 2.26 7.75
N THR A 54 -8.68 2.98 7.90
CA THR A 54 -9.51 3.43 6.77
C THR A 54 -8.72 4.37 5.85
N LEU A 55 -7.96 5.30 6.42
CA LEU A 55 -7.14 6.24 5.66
C LEU A 55 -6.06 5.52 4.84
N VAL A 56 -5.33 4.57 5.44
CA VAL A 56 -4.28 3.82 4.76
C VAL A 56 -4.87 2.93 3.64
N LYS A 57 -5.98 2.23 3.93
CA LYS A 57 -6.67 1.40 2.92
C LYS A 57 -7.14 2.23 1.74
N LYS A 58 -7.72 3.41 2.00
CA LYS A 58 -8.16 4.34 0.96
C LYS A 58 -6.98 4.85 0.13
N GLU A 59 -5.89 5.26 0.78
CA GLU A 59 -4.70 5.75 0.08
C GLU A 59 -4.09 4.68 -0.84
N ILE A 60 -4.01 3.42 -0.37
CA ILE A 60 -3.53 2.29 -1.18
C ILE A 60 -4.49 2.06 -2.36
N ALA A 61 -5.81 2.05 -2.11
CA ALA A 61 -6.81 1.88 -3.17
C ALA A 61 -6.72 2.97 -4.23
N GLU A 62 -6.60 4.25 -3.84
CA GLU A 62 -6.43 5.37 -4.77
C GLU A 62 -5.15 5.23 -5.62
N LYS A 63 -4.03 4.81 -5.02
CA LYS A 63 -2.76 4.61 -5.74
C LYS A 63 -2.80 3.44 -6.73
N LEU A 64 -3.54 2.37 -6.40
CA LEU A 64 -3.64 1.18 -7.24
C LEU A 64 -4.70 1.30 -8.34
N LEU A 65 -5.81 1.99 -8.07
CA LEU A 65 -6.96 2.07 -8.98
C LEU A 65 -6.96 3.32 -9.87
N THR A 66 -6.04 4.27 -9.64
CA THR A 66 -5.92 5.47 -10.46
C THR A 66 -5.64 5.13 -11.93
N THR A 67 -6.24 5.90 -12.84
CA THR A 67 -5.97 5.85 -14.29
C THR A 67 -4.99 6.93 -14.73
N ASP A 68 -4.46 7.73 -13.81
CA ASP A 68 -3.46 8.74 -14.10
C ASP A 68 -2.12 8.08 -14.45
N GLN A 69 -1.30 8.74 -15.24
CA GLN A 69 0.08 8.30 -15.48
C GLN A 69 0.90 8.43 -14.17
N LYS A 70 1.36 7.29 -13.65
CA LYS A 70 2.22 7.19 -12.47
C LYS A 70 3.55 6.52 -12.80
N PRO A 71 4.61 6.72 -11.99
CA PRO A 71 5.89 6.03 -12.15
C PRO A 71 5.87 4.57 -11.66
N TRP A 72 4.74 4.08 -11.15
CA TRP A 72 4.48 2.69 -10.77
C TRP A 72 3.35 2.11 -11.61
N ILE A 73 3.24 0.78 -11.64
CA ILE A 73 2.16 0.06 -12.34
C ILE A 73 0.88 0.13 -11.50
N THR A 74 -0.16 0.69 -12.07
CA THR A 74 -1.53 0.65 -11.51
C THR A 74 -2.24 -0.64 -11.93
N ILE A 75 -3.38 -0.96 -11.32
CA ILE A 75 -4.23 -2.08 -11.73
C ILE A 75 -4.69 -1.94 -13.19
N PRO A 76 -5.18 -0.76 -13.65
CA PRO A 76 -5.46 -0.53 -15.07
C PRO A 76 -4.25 -0.78 -15.99
N ASP A 77 -3.05 -0.34 -15.59
CA ASP A 77 -1.84 -0.58 -16.37
C ASP A 77 -1.48 -2.07 -16.43
N ALA A 78 -1.63 -2.80 -15.31
CA ALA A 78 -1.38 -4.22 -15.24
C ALA A 78 -2.34 -5.00 -16.15
N MET A 79 -3.64 -4.70 -16.09
CA MET A 79 -4.66 -5.31 -16.96
C MET A 79 -4.35 -5.07 -18.43
N LYS A 80 -4.06 -3.83 -18.81
CA LYS A 80 -3.67 -3.49 -20.18
C LYS A 80 -2.44 -4.28 -20.63
N LYS A 81 -1.41 -4.36 -19.78
CA LYS A 81 -0.17 -5.09 -20.11
C LYS A 81 -0.40 -6.59 -20.29
N ILE A 82 -1.32 -7.18 -19.52
CA ILE A 82 -1.72 -8.58 -19.69
C ILE A 82 -2.36 -8.78 -21.06
N ASP A 83 -3.29 -7.91 -21.44
CA ASP A 83 -3.98 -8.00 -22.74
C ASP A 83 -3.03 -7.83 -23.92
N ASP A 84 -2.09 -6.87 -23.83
CA ASP A 84 -1.04 -6.66 -24.83
C ASP A 84 -0.19 -7.94 -24.99
N LEU A 85 0.24 -8.56 -23.88
CA LEU A 85 1.04 -9.79 -23.90
C LEU A 85 0.27 -11.03 -24.40
N ARG A 86 -1.05 -11.09 -24.17
CA ARG A 86 -1.89 -12.20 -24.67
C ARG A 86 -2.00 -12.25 -26.18
N ALA A 87 -1.82 -11.09 -26.85
CA ALA A 87 -1.87 -10.99 -28.30
C ALA A 87 -0.59 -11.53 -28.98
N GLU A 88 0.50 -11.69 -28.23
CA GLU A 88 1.76 -12.24 -28.74
C GLU A 88 1.71 -13.78 -28.83
N GLU A 89 2.38 -14.36 -29.84
CA GLU A 89 2.34 -15.82 -30.07
C GLU A 89 3.17 -16.63 -29.06
N ASN A 90 4.22 -16.04 -28.47
CA ASN A 90 5.21 -16.72 -27.63
C ASN A 90 5.05 -16.49 -26.13
N THR A 91 3.84 -16.23 -25.65
CA THR A 91 3.58 -15.95 -24.23
C THR A 91 2.95 -17.13 -23.50
N ASP A 92 3.26 -17.26 -22.20
CA ASP A 92 2.62 -18.24 -21.34
C ASP A 92 1.20 -17.77 -20.99
N LYS A 93 0.25 -18.16 -21.84
CA LYS A 93 -1.17 -17.81 -21.68
C LYS A 93 -1.77 -18.33 -20.38
N LYS A 94 -1.25 -19.43 -19.82
CA LYS A 94 -1.74 -19.96 -18.55
C LYS A 94 -1.34 -19.02 -17.42
N PHE A 95 -0.05 -18.66 -17.35
CA PHE A 95 0.44 -17.69 -16.37
C PHE A 95 -0.31 -16.36 -16.47
N LEU A 96 -0.52 -15.84 -17.70
CA LEU A 96 -1.24 -14.59 -17.91
C LEU A 96 -2.70 -14.65 -17.42
N ASN A 97 -3.38 -15.78 -17.58
CA ASN A 97 -4.73 -15.97 -17.06
C ASN A 97 -4.78 -16.05 -15.54
N ASP A 98 -3.85 -16.77 -14.93
CA ASP A 98 -3.76 -16.85 -13.46
C ASP A 98 -3.44 -15.46 -12.87
N TYR A 99 -2.56 -14.71 -13.53
CA TYR A 99 -2.19 -13.35 -13.12
C TYR A 99 -3.35 -12.35 -13.32
N ASP A 100 -4.13 -12.47 -14.40
CA ASP A 100 -5.34 -11.65 -14.61
C ASP A 100 -6.39 -11.88 -13.51
N LEU A 101 -6.64 -13.14 -13.14
CA LEU A 101 -7.53 -13.46 -12.02
C LEU A 101 -7.04 -12.85 -10.70
N PHE A 102 -5.73 -12.90 -10.45
CA PHE A 102 -5.13 -12.24 -9.29
C PHE A 102 -5.36 -10.72 -9.31
N ILE A 103 -5.14 -10.06 -10.46
CA ILE A 103 -5.32 -8.61 -10.60
C ILE A 103 -6.80 -8.21 -10.46
N GLN A 104 -7.74 -9.01 -10.99
CA GLN A 104 -9.18 -8.77 -10.83
C GLN A 104 -9.64 -8.92 -9.37
N ASP A 105 -9.15 -9.93 -8.66
CA ASP A 105 -9.42 -10.09 -7.23
C ASP A 105 -8.88 -8.92 -6.43
N LEU A 106 -7.63 -8.52 -6.70
CA LEU A 106 -7.00 -7.35 -6.10
C LEU A 106 -7.81 -6.07 -6.36
N GLU A 107 -8.28 -5.86 -7.59
CA GLU A 107 -9.15 -4.73 -7.94
C GLU A 107 -10.43 -4.71 -7.10
N SER A 108 -11.09 -5.87 -6.99
CA SER A 108 -12.34 -6.04 -6.23
C SER A 108 -12.14 -5.71 -4.74
N GLN A 109 -11.04 -6.18 -4.15
CA GLN A 109 -10.69 -5.90 -2.76
C GLN A 109 -10.42 -4.41 -2.52
N HIS A 110 -9.77 -3.71 -3.45
CA HIS A 110 -9.47 -2.28 -3.27
C HIS A 110 -10.64 -1.37 -3.60
N LYS A 111 -11.56 -1.78 -4.48
CA LYS A 111 -12.79 -1.02 -4.77
C LYS A 111 -13.67 -0.82 -3.55
N THR A 112 -13.65 -1.74 -2.57
CA THR A 112 -14.42 -1.58 -1.33
C THR A 112 -13.83 -0.54 -0.37
N ASN A 113 -12.61 -0.05 -0.64
CA ASN A 113 -11.88 0.86 0.24
C ASN A 113 -11.87 2.32 -0.25
N LEU A 114 -12.53 2.62 -1.38
CA LEU A 114 -12.66 3.98 -1.94
C LEU A 114 -13.71 4.83 -1.22
#